data_AF-A0A2N9W486-F1
#
_entry.id   AF-A0A2N9W486-F1
#
_cell.length_a   1.000
_cell.length_b   1.000
_cell.length_c   1.000
_cell.angle_alpha   90.00
_cell.angle_beta   90.00
_cell.angle_gamma   90.00
#
_symmetry.space_group_name_H-M   'P 1'
#
loop_
_entity.id
_entity.type
_entity.pdbx_description
1 polymer ?
#
loop_
_entity_poly.entity_id
_entity_poly.type
_entity_poly.pdbx_seq_one_letter_code
_entity_poly.pdbx_strand_id
1 'polypeptide(L)'
;MPIATAMAVYFILWWLTLFTMLPIGLRTQAEEDDVTLGTTPSAPHKHRMGRVFLLTTIISAVIFAIFYVVNQKLGYGVDDIPVFFPQLN
;
A
#
# COMPACT_ATOMS: atom_id res chain seq x y z
N MET A 1 -14.73 -13.68 -9.73
CA MET A 1 -13.84 -14.19 -8.65
C MET A 1 -14.66 -14.50 -7.39
N PRO A 2 -14.31 -15.52 -6.59
CA PRO A 2 -14.91 -15.77 -5.28
C PRO A 2 -14.70 -14.60 -4.30
N ILE A 3 -15.65 -14.36 -3.38
CA ILE A 3 -15.58 -13.26 -2.40
C ILE A 3 -14.35 -13.38 -1.50
N ALA A 4 -14.04 -14.59 -1.02
CA ALA A 4 -12.88 -14.85 -0.18
C ALA A 4 -11.57 -14.49 -0.91
N THR A 5 -11.45 -14.83 -2.19
CA THR A 5 -10.29 -14.48 -3.02
C THR A 5 -10.18 -12.97 -3.21
N ALA A 6 -11.29 -12.29 -3.49
CA ALA A 6 -11.32 -10.84 -3.62
C ALA A 6 -10.87 -10.14 -2.34
N MET A 7 -11.33 -10.61 -1.17
CA MET A 7 -10.90 -10.09 0.13
C MET A 7 -9.42 -10.36 0.41
N ALA A 8 -8.92 -11.54 0.06
CA ALA A 8 -7.50 -11.88 0.23
C ALA A 8 -6.60 -10.96 -0.61
N VAL A 9 -6.95 -10.74 -1.88
CA VAL A 9 -6.23 -9.81 -2.77
C VAL A 9 -6.25 -8.40 -2.22
N TYR A 10 -7.43 -7.91 -1.81
CA TYR A 10 -7.54 -6.58 -1.19
C TYR A 10 -6.68 -6.46 0.07
N PHE A 11 -6.69 -7.47 0.94
CA PHE A 11 -5.89 -7.49 2.16
C PHE A 11 -4.39 -7.43 1.87
N ILE A 12 -3.90 -8.19 0.88
CA ILE A 12 -2.50 -8.15 0.45
C ILE A 12 -2.13 -6.75 -0.09
N LEU A 13 -2.97 -6.19 -0.98
CA LEU A 13 -2.75 -4.84 -1.53
C LEU A 13 -2.74 -3.77 -0.44
N TRP A 14 -3.66 -3.87 0.52
CA TRP A 14 -3.73 -2.96 1.67
C TRP A 14 -2.45 -3.05 2.52
N TRP A 15 -1.95 -4.26 2.79
CA TRP A 15 -0.72 -4.46 3.56
C TRP A 15 0.53 -3.94 2.85
N LEU A 16 0.68 -4.19 1.54
CA LEU A 16 1.76 -3.63 0.73
C LEU A 16 1.73 -2.09 0.70
N THR A 17 0.53 -1.53 0.57
CA THR A 17 0.34 -0.06 0.58
C THR A 17 0.71 0.52 1.94
N LEU A 18 0.37 -0.15 3.05
CA LEU A 18 0.71 0.29 4.40
C LEU A 18 2.22 0.46 4.55
N PHE A 19 3.00 -0.57 4.20
CA PHE A 19 4.45 -0.52 4.29
C PHE A 19 5.08 0.54 3.39
N THR A 20 4.47 0.78 2.22
CA THR A 20 4.91 1.84 1.30
C THR A 20 4.60 3.24 1.86
N MET A 21 3.53 3.38 2.63
CA MET A 21 3.08 4.65 3.22
C MET A 21 3.77 4.98 4.55
N LEU A 22 4.27 4.00 5.32
CA LEU A 22 4.96 4.25 6.59
C LEU A 22 6.12 5.27 6.53
N PRO A 23 7.04 5.27 5.55
CA PRO A 23 8.11 6.26 5.49
C PRO A 23 7.61 7.66 5.11
N ILE A 24 6.39 7.78 4.57
CA ILE A 24 5.87 9.03 4.03
C ILE A 24 5.34 9.89 5.17
N GLY A 25 6.02 11.00 5.44
CA GLY A 25 5.62 11.97 6.46
C GLY A 25 6.23 11.72 7.84
N LEU A 26 7.26 10.89 7.93
CA LEU A 26 8.16 10.88 9.08
C LEU A 26 9.01 12.16 9.04
N ARG A 27 8.89 12.99 10.07
CA ARG A 27 9.74 14.17 10.29
C ARG A 27 10.27 14.13 11.72
N THR A 28 11.58 14.29 11.85
CA THR A 28 12.28 14.28 13.14
C THR A 28 12.27 15.66 13.79
N GLN A 29 12.41 15.76 15.11
CA GLN A 29 12.52 17.05 15.81
C GLN A 29 13.70 17.88 15.29
N ALA A 30 14.81 17.24 14.91
CA ALA A 30 15.97 17.91 14.30
C ALA A 30 15.64 18.56 12.94
N GLU A 31 14.75 17.98 12.14
CA GLU A 31 14.33 18.56 10.85
C GLU A 31 13.40 19.76 11.00
N GLU A 32 12.76 19.91 12.16
CA GLU A 32 11.79 20.97 12.44
C GLU A 32 12.37 22.09 13.34
N ASP A 33 13.67 22.01 13.67
CA ASP A 33 14.45 22.94 14.51
C ASP A 33 13.81 23.23 15.89
N ASP A 34 12.97 22.30 16.36
CA ASP A 34 12.22 22.35 17.62
C ASP A 34 12.51 21.09 18.45
N VAL A 35 13.71 21.06 19.04
CA VAL A 35 14.17 19.96 19.89
C VAL A 35 13.81 20.26 21.34
N THR A 36 12.89 19.46 21.89
CA THR A 36 12.49 19.57 23.30
C THR A 36 13.58 19.03 24.23
N LEU A 37 13.94 19.80 25.28
CA LEU A 37 15.01 19.46 26.21
C LEU A 37 14.79 18.08 26.85
N GLY A 38 15.79 17.20 26.78
CA GLY A 38 15.71 15.84 27.32
C GLY A 38 15.12 14.79 26.36
N THR A 39 14.76 15.18 25.12
CA THR A 39 14.39 14.24 24.06
C THR A 39 15.53 14.06 23.05
N THR A 40 15.57 12.90 22.38
CA THR A 40 16.55 12.65 21.32
C THR A 40 16.18 13.45 20.07
N PRO A 41 17.13 14.11 19.37
CA PRO A 41 16.83 14.88 18.16
C PRO A 41 16.17 14.07 17.03
N SER A 42 16.37 12.74 17.03
CA SER A 42 15.76 11.78 16.11
C SER A 42 14.33 11.39 16.46
N ALA A 43 13.79 11.84 17.59
CA ALA A 43 12.41 11.54 17.98
C ALA A 43 11.42 12.14 16.95
N PRO A 44 10.35 11.41 16.59
CA PRO A 44 9.32 11.94 15.71
C PRO A 44 8.66 13.16 16.33
N HIS A 45 8.53 14.25 15.57
CA HIS A 45 7.88 15.47 16.06
C HIS A 45 6.35 15.32 16.16
N LYS A 46 5.70 14.64 15.20
CA LYS A 46 4.25 14.36 15.23
C LYS A 46 3.94 12.94 14.76
N HIS A 47 3.30 12.16 15.62
CA HIS A 47 2.86 10.80 15.29
C HIS A 47 1.57 10.83 14.44
N ARG A 48 1.69 10.74 13.11
CA ARG A 48 0.57 10.87 12.15
C ARG A 48 -0.05 9.54 11.72
N MET A 49 -0.06 8.52 12.57
CA MET A 49 -0.49 7.16 12.21
C MET A 49 -1.93 7.07 11.68
N GLY A 50 -2.86 7.85 12.25
CA GLY A 50 -4.25 7.87 11.75
C GLY A 50 -4.36 8.35 10.30
N ARG A 51 -3.53 9.32 9.91
CA ARG A 51 -3.47 9.82 8.52
C ARG A 51 -2.88 8.76 7.59
N VAL A 52 -1.81 8.07 8.03
CA VAL A 52 -1.18 6.97 7.27
C VAL A 52 -2.18 5.85 7.03
N PHE A 53 -2.94 5.45 8.05
CA PHE A 53 -3.96 4.40 7.94
C PHE A 53 -5.09 4.77 6.97
N LEU A 54 -5.59 6.02 7.04
CA LEU A 54 -6.62 6.52 6.14
C LEU A 54 -6.12 6.58 4.69
N LEU A 55 -4.93 7.14 4.46
CA LEU A 55 -4.33 7.20 3.13
C LEU A 55 -4.08 5.80 2.56
N THR A 56 -3.57 4.90 3.38
CA THR A 56 -3.36 3.49 3.00
C THR A 56 -4.66 2.87 2.50
N THR A 57 -5.75 3.05 3.25
CA THR A 57 -7.06 2.48 2.91
C THR A 57 -7.63 3.06 1.61
N ILE A 58 -7.53 4.37 1.42
CA ILE A 58 -8.00 5.03 0.19
C ILE A 58 -7.20 4.55 -1.01
N ILE A 59 -5.88 4.54 -0.90
CA ILE A 59 -4.98 4.19 -2.01
C ILE A 59 -5.14 2.71 -2.37
N SER A 60 -5.16 1.81 -1.39
CA SER A 60 -5.37 0.38 -1.64
C SER A 60 -6.73 0.11 -2.25
N ALA A 61 -7.79 0.83 -1.83
CA ALA A 61 -9.12 0.70 -2.41
C ALA A 61 -9.14 1.13 -3.88
N VAL A 62 -8.45 2.23 -4.23
CA VAL A 62 -8.32 2.68 -5.63
C VAL A 62 -7.56 1.63 -6.46
N ILE A 63 -6.42 1.13 -5.98
CA ILE A 63 -5.64 0.11 -6.68
C ILE A 63 -6.46 -1.17 -6.89
N PHE A 64 -7.15 -1.63 -5.85
CA PHE A 64 -8.00 -2.81 -5.94
C PHE A 64 -9.19 -2.59 -6.89
N ALA A 65 -9.82 -1.41 -6.88
CA ALA A 65 -10.92 -1.10 -7.80
C ALA A 65 -10.46 -1.15 -9.26
N ILE A 66 -9.27 -0.59 -9.56
CA ILE A 66 -8.66 -0.67 -10.90
C ILE A 66 -8.40 -2.13 -11.27
N PHE A 67 -7.74 -2.89 -10.40
CA PHE A 67 -7.48 -4.32 -10.62
C PHE A 67 -8.76 -5.12 -10.88
N TYR A 68 -9.79 -4.88 -10.07
CA TYR A 68 -11.08 -5.56 -10.19
C TYR A 68 -11.78 -5.23 -11.51
N VAL A 69 -11.77 -3.97 -11.95
CA VAL A 69 -12.34 -3.56 -13.24
C VAL A 69 -11.58 -4.19 -14.41
N VAL A 70 -10.24 -4.16 -14.37
CA VAL A 70 -9.41 -4.76 -15.43
C VAL A 70 -9.70 -6.26 -15.55
N ASN A 71 -9.76 -6.96 -14.43
CA ASN A 71 -9.95 -8.41 -14.45
C ASN A 71 -11.40 -8.82 -14.78
N GLN A 72 -12.41 -8.15 -14.22
CA GLN A 72 -13.81 -8.58 -14.38
C GLN A 72 -14.53 -7.94 -15.56
N LYS A 73 -14.20 -6.69 -15.94
CA LYS A 73 -14.87 -5.99 -17.05
C LYS A 73 -14.11 -6.06 -18.36
N LEU A 74 -12.79 -5.92 -18.31
CA LEU A 74 -11.95 -6.00 -19.50
C LEU A 74 -11.59 -7.45 -19.84
N GLY A 75 -11.73 -8.37 -18.88
CA GLY A 75 -11.44 -9.79 -19.07
C GLY A 75 -9.95 -10.12 -19.08
N TYR A 76 -9.08 -9.13 -18.80
CA TYR A 76 -7.64 -9.36 -18.74
C TYR A 76 -7.25 -10.05 -17.43
N GLY A 77 -6.96 -11.35 -17.55
CA GLY A 77 -6.51 -12.24 -16.50
C GLY A 77 -5.00 -12.37 -16.41
N VAL A 78 -4.57 -13.15 -15.41
CA VAL A 78 -3.19 -13.66 -15.37
C VAL A 78 -2.93 -14.59 -16.55
N ASP A 79 -3.98 -15.24 -17.06
CA ASP A 79 -3.91 -16.20 -18.18
C ASP A 79 -3.62 -15.53 -19.53
N ASP A 80 -3.87 -14.21 -19.66
CA ASP A 80 -3.59 -13.45 -20.88
C ASP A 80 -2.13 -12.97 -20.97
N ILE A 81 -1.33 -13.26 -19.95
CA ILE A 81 0.08 -12.88 -19.95
C ILE A 81 0.82 -13.72 -20.98
N PRO A 82 1.60 -13.11 -21.90
CA PRO A 82 2.36 -13.85 -22.89
C PRO A 82 3.36 -14.79 -22.19
N VAL A 83 3.25 -16.08 -22.50
CA VAL A 83 4.17 -17.09 -21.98
C VAL A 83 5.47 -16.98 -22.77
N PHE A 84 6.55 -16.55 -22.11
CA PHE A 84 7.87 -16.37 -22.74
C PHE A 84 8.70 -17.65 -22.83
N PHE A 85 8.19 -18.78 -22.32
CA PHE A 85 8.92 -20.04 -22.22
C PHE A 85 8.14 -21.19 -22.85
N PRO A 86 8.83 -22.18 -23.46
CA PRO A 86 8.18 -23.35 -24.01
C PRO A 86 7.55 -24.21 -22.89
N GLN A 87 6.29 -24.61 -23.09
CA GLN A 87 5.60 -25.52 -22.17
C GLN A 87 6.09 -26.95 -22.43
N LEU A 88 6.57 -27.63 -21.39
CA LEU A 88 6.89 -29.05 -21.46
C LEU A 88 5.56 -29.81 -21.33
N ASN A 89 5.13 -30.42 -22.44
CA ASN A 89 3.95 -31.27 -22.53
C ASN A 89 4.09 -32.53 -21.68
#